data_AF-A0AAN8J068-F1
#
_entry.id   AF-A0AAN8J068-F1
#
_cell.length_a   1.000
_cell.length_b   1.000
_cell.length_c   1.000
_cell.angle_alpha   90.00
_cell.angle_beta   90.00
_cell.angle_gamma   90.00
#
_symmetry.space_group_name_H-M   'P 1'
#
loop_
_entity.id
_entity.type
_entity.pdbx_description
1 polymer ?
#
loop_
_entity_poly.entity_id
_entity_poly.type
_entity_poly.pdbx_seq_one_letter_code
_entity_poly.pdbx_strand_id
1 'polypeptide(L)'
;MGAYTSSFVVEPNRENAVCRQTDPFKANWITSHAISTELTIAEVERLWLRFQQLGCNQHGILTAETLKDPKLNEDAFTRNILKTFKSRDGSMTFESFLRGLKWCESQDVGTKARAIFKMLNNGGPINKEMFSKIAKRLYQDDTQENVKRITDIFFKQMGADVKGVLEEEQFVNGVKKLPRDTLESILNFHILPEETRDGVYKNLPEFKGENNNSISRLSMPTPLQGHRPVTMSPFDKIPSDGVLREVAEKIHRRDWDMVANRLGFFTNDVENYRKIYPGNSKEQVLEMFKDWKARDGQQARSQVLERALRDAGMVDASLLLVPQ
;
A
#
# COMPACT_ATOMS: atom_id res chain seq x y z
N MET A 1 -34.08 0.39 8.27
CA MET A 1 -33.19 1.23 9.12
C MET A 1 -32.10 0.30 9.64
N GLY A 2 -30.79 0.45 9.44
CA GLY A 2 -29.90 1.41 8.82
C GLY A 2 -28.49 0.94 9.18
N ALA A 3 -27.47 1.33 8.40
CA ALA A 3 -26.04 1.19 8.71
C ALA A 3 -25.40 -0.21 8.63
N TYR A 4 -25.03 -0.65 7.43
CA TYR A 4 -23.73 -1.30 7.19
C TYR A 4 -23.25 -0.91 5.78
N THR A 5 -22.86 0.35 5.63
CA THR A 5 -22.00 0.75 4.51
C THR A 5 -20.64 0.11 4.77
N SER A 6 -20.30 -0.93 4.00
CA SER A 6 -18.95 -1.49 4.02
C SER A 6 -18.01 -0.47 3.40
N SER A 7 -17.61 0.51 4.21
CA SER A 7 -16.40 1.29 3.97
C SER A 7 -15.25 0.30 3.84
N PHE A 8 -14.40 0.50 2.84
CA PHE A 8 -13.00 0.11 2.94
C PHE A 8 -12.56 0.48 4.35
N VAL A 9 -12.22 -0.52 5.17
CA VAL A 9 -11.75 -0.27 6.53
C VAL A 9 -10.38 0.38 6.39
N VAL A 10 -10.40 1.68 6.13
CA VAL A 10 -9.48 2.60 6.76
C VAL A 10 -9.89 2.54 8.22
N GLU A 11 -9.06 1.93 9.06
CA GLU A 11 -9.26 1.95 10.51
C GLU A 11 -9.57 3.40 10.92
N PRO A 12 -10.71 3.69 11.58
CA PRO A 12 -11.16 5.06 11.83
C PRO A 12 -10.21 5.86 12.76
N ASN A 13 -9.22 5.20 13.37
CA ASN A 13 -8.18 5.84 14.19
C ASN A 13 -6.80 5.90 13.50
N ARG A 14 -6.66 5.42 12.25
CA ARG A 14 -5.47 5.68 11.42
C ARG A 14 -5.67 6.96 10.62
N GLU A 15 -5.88 8.08 11.30
CA GLU A 15 -5.54 9.37 10.72
C GLU A 15 -4.02 9.47 10.67
N ASN A 16 -3.40 8.80 9.70
CA ASN A 16 -2.05 9.20 9.28
C ASN A 16 -2.14 10.69 8.94
N ALA A 17 -1.27 11.49 9.53
CA ALA A 17 -1.29 12.97 9.56
C ALA A 17 -1.31 13.70 8.19
N VAL A 18 -1.44 12.96 7.08
CA VAL A 18 -1.23 13.43 5.71
C VAL A 18 -2.52 13.63 4.92
N CYS A 19 -3.71 13.39 5.51
CA CYS A 19 -5.00 13.84 4.94
C CYS A 19 -5.07 15.37 4.69
N ARG A 20 -4.05 16.15 5.10
CA ARG A 20 -3.91 17.59 4.86
C ARG A 20 -2.89 17.97 3.76
N GLN A 21 -2.32 17.02 3.00
CA GLN A 21 -1.39 17.29 1.90
C GLN A 21 -2.01 16.98 0.52
N THR A 22 -3.10 17.66 0.18
CA THR A 22 -3.81 17.50 -1.10
C THR A 22 -3.52 18.61 -2.10
N ASP A 23 -2.34 19.25 -2.04
CA ASP A 23 -2.02 20.28 -3.03
C ASP A 23 -0.89 19.83 -3.97
N PRO A 24 -1.21 19.53 -5.25
CA PRO A 24 -0.23 19.23 -6.29
C PRO A 24 0.84 20.32 -6.48
N PHE A 25 0.62 21.54 -6.00
CA PHE A 25 1.59 22.63 -6.08
C PHE A 25 2.72 22.53 -5.03
N LYS A 26 2.67 21.58 -4.09
CA LYS A 26 3.76 21.37 -3.13
C LYS A 26 4.94 20.63 -3.80
N ALA A 27 6.16 21.15 -3.61
CA ALA A 27 7.37 20.59 -4.23
C ALA A 27 7.65 19.12 -3.85
N ASN A 28 7.22 18.68 -2.67
CA ASN A 28 7.37 17.29 -2.20
C ASN A 28 6.12 16.42 -2.42
N TRP A 29 5.12 16.88 -3.17
CA TRP A 29 3.82 16.23 -3.27
C TRP A 29 3.88 14.78 -3.79
N ILE A 30 4.64 14.54 -4.88
CA ILE A 30 4.84 13.20 -5.44
C ILE A 30 5.56 12.29 -4.43
N THR A 31 6.65 12.79 -3.82
CA THR A 31 7.43 12.02 -2.84
C THR A 31 6.61 11.69 -1.59
N SER A 32 5.80 12.64 -1.10
CA SER A 32 4.87 12.41 0.01
C SER A 32 3.86 11.32 -0.31
N HIS A 33 3.30 11.31 -1.53
CA HIS A 33 2.37 10.26 -1.97
C HIS A 33 3.04 8.90 -2.17
N ALA A 34 4.27 8.88 -2.71
CA ALA A 34 5.05 7.65 -2.85
C ALA A 34 5.30 7.00 -1.49
N ILE A 35 5.72 7.80 -0.51
CA ILE A 35 5.94 7.35 0.87
C ILE A 35 4.64 6.88 1.52
N SER A 36 3.54 7.63 1.40
CA SER A 36 2.28 7.33 2.11
C SER A 36 1.51 6.13 1.54
N THR A 37 1.81 5.75 0.30
CA THR A 37 1.14 4.66 -0.42
C THR A 37 2.05 3.47 -0.71
N GLU A 38 3.32 3.53 -0.28
CA GLU A 38 4.32 2.48 -0.52
C GLU A 38 4.45 2.14 -2.02
N LEU A 39 4.34 3.19 -2.85
CA LEU A 39 4.56 3.16 -4.29
C LEU A 39 5.90 3.83 -4.59
N THR A 40 6.55 3.40 -5.65
CA THR A 40 7.72 4.09 -6.18
C THR A 40 7.33 5.46 -6.73
N ILE A 41 8.30 6.39 -6.77
CA ILE A 41 8.09 7.73 -7.35
C ILE A 41 7.57 7.60 -8.80
N ALA A 42 8.16 6.72 -9.60
CA ALA A 42 7.75 6.49 -10.98
C ALA A 42 6.29 5.98 -11.12
N GLU A 43 5.84 5.12 -10.19
CA GLU A 43 4.44 4.67 -10.14
C GLU A 43 3.51 5.84 -9.85
N VAL A 44 3.84 6.66 -8.85
CA VAL A 44 3.01 7.82 -8.47
C VAL A 44 2.95 8.84 -9.60
N GLU A 45 4.07 9.15 -10.26
CA GLU A 45 4.09 10.06 -11.41
C GLU A 45 3.22 9.54 -12.57
N ARG A 46 3.33 8.26 -12.90
CA ARG A 46 2.51 7.63 -13.93
C ARG A 46 1.03 7.67 -13.58
N LEU A 47 0.70 7.35 -12.32
CA LEU A 47 -0.67 7.38 -11.83
C LEU A 47 -1.23 8.79 -11.78
N TRP A 48 -0.40 9.80 -11.50
CA TRP A 48 -0.81 11.20 -11.56
C TRP A 48 -1.22 11.61 -12.97
N LEU A 49 -0.42 11.27 -13.98
CA LEU A 49 -0.78 11.54 -15.38
C LEU A 49 -2.11 10.88 -15.77
N ARG A 50 -2.36 9.64 -15.31
CA ARG A 50 -3.66 8.96 -15.53
C ARG A 50 -4.79 9.65 -14.78
N PHE A 51 -4.55 10.08 -13.56
CA PHE A 51 -5.55 10.77 -12.75
C PHE A 51 -5.92 12.14 -13.34
N GLN A 52 -4.96 12.85 -13.92
CA GLN A 52 -5.21 14.08 -14.69
C GLN A 52 -6.03 13.80 -15.96
N GLN A 53 -5.77 12.70 -16.67
CA GLN A 53 -6.57 12.28 -17.83
C GLN A 53 -8.04 11.96 -17.47
N LEU A 54 -8.30 11.59 -16.22
CA LEU A 54 -9.67 11.41 -15.71
C LEU A 54 -10.38 12.74 -15.41
N GLY A 55 -9.69 13.89 -15.51
CA GLY A 55 -10.27 15.22 -15.37
C GLY A 55 -10.25 15.77 -13.94
N CYS A 56 -9.22 15.48 -13.15
CA CYS A 56 -9.09 16.04 -11.81
C CYS A 56 -8.91 17.57 -11.86
N ASN A 57 -9.37 18.26 -10.81
CA ASN A 57 -9.15 19.69 -10.68
C ASN A 57 -7.70 20.02 -10.26
N GLN A 58 -7.39 21.31 -10.15
CA GLN A 58 -6.08 21.82 -9.73
C GLN A 58 -5.62 21.36 -8.34
N HIS A 59 -6.54 20.85 -7.51
CA HIS A 59 -6.25 20.34 -6.16
C HIS A 59 -6.11 18.80 -6.16
N GLY A 60 -6.03 18.15 -7.32
CA GLY A 60 -5.90 16.69 -7.38
C GLY A 60 -7.13 15.95 -6.86
N ILE A 61 -8.32 16.51 -7.10
CA ILE A 61 -9.61 15.91 -6.74
C ILE A 61 -10.44 15.69 -7.99
N LEU A 62 -10.95 14.46 -8.15
CA LEU A 62 -12.03 14.14 -9.08
C LEU A 62 -13.36 14.44 -8.38
N THR A 63 -14.08 15.42 -8.89
CA THR A 63 -15.37 15.84 -8.32
C THR A 63 -16.47 14.82 -8.62
N ALA A 64 -17.57 14.90 -7.88
CA ALA A 64 -18.73 14.04 -8.14
C ALA A 64 -19.30 14.27 -9.56
N GLU A 65 -19.18 15.49 -10.09
CA GLU A 65 -19.57 15.88 -11.44
C GLU A 65 -18.66 15.21 -12.48
N THR A 66 -17.33 15.28 -12.31
CA THR A 66 -16.37 14.60 -13.19
C THR A 66 -16.62 13.09 -13.21
N LEU A 67 -16.89 12.49 -12.06
CA LEU A 67 -17.14 11.06 -11.92
C LEU A 67 -18.53 10.63 -12.39
N LYS A 68 -19.38 11.55 -12.86
CA LYS A 68 -20.66 11.29 -13.55
C LYS A 68 -20.51 11.35 -15.08
N ASP A 69 -19.33 11.67 -15.61
CA ASP A 69 -19.09 11.71 -17.04
C ASP A 69 -19.56 10.39 -17.70
N PRO A 70 -20.37 10.44 -18.77
CA PRO A 70 -20.82 9.26 -19.50
C PRO A 70 -19.68 8.32 -19.90
N LYS A 71 -18.51 8.85 -20.27
CA LYS A 71 -17.33 8.05 -20.65
C LYS A 71 -16.85 7.11 -19.54
N LEU A 72 -17.05 7.51 -18.27
CA LEU A 72 -16.66 6.73 -17.09
C LEU A 72 -17.80 5.87 -16.53
N ASN A 73 -19.03 6.06 -17.01
CA ASN A 73 -20.23 5.43 -16.46
C ASN A 73 -21.02 4.58 -17.47
N GLU A 74 -20.59 4.55 -18.74
CA GLU A 74 -21.18 3.73 -19.79
C GLU A 74 -21.11 2.25 -19.40
N ASP A 75 -19.93 1.79 -18.97
CA ASP A 75 -19.73 0.44 -18.50
C ASP A 75 -20.17 0.25 -17.04
N ALA A 76 -20.97 -0.79 -16.81
CA ALA A 76 -21.50 -1.13 -15.50
C ALA A 76 -20.40 -1.60 -14.52
N PHE A 77 -19.36 -2.27 -15.01
CA PHE A 77 -18.25 -2.72 -14.16
C PHE A 77 -17.39 -1.55 -13.73
N THR A 78 -17.02 -0.68 -14.68
CA THR A 78 -16.28 0.56 -14.41
C THR A 78 -17.01 1.42 -13.38
N ARG A 79 -18.32 1.62 -13.54
CA ARG A 79 -19.13 2.35 -12.56
C ARG A 79 -19.12 1.69 -11.17
N ASN A 80 -19.18 0.36 -11.08
CA ASN A 80 -19.14 -0.34 -9.80
C ASN A 80 -17.75 -0.22 -9.14
N ILE A 81 -16.68 -0.33 -9.91
CA ILE A 81 -15.30 -0.11 -9.45
C ILE A 81 -15.13 1.33 -8.96
N LEU A 82 -15.63 2.34 -9.70
CA LEU A 82 -15.51 3.73 -9.27
C LEU A 82 -16.29 4.02 -7.98
N LYS A 83 -17.46 3.39 -7.77
CA LYS A 83 -18.17 3.51 -6.48
C LYS A 83 -17.32 3.03 -5.31
N THR A 84 -16.49 2.04 -5.54
CA THR A 84 -15.59 1.46 -4.54
C THR A 84 -14.56 2.48 -4.04
N PHE A 85 -14.07 3.36 -4.92
CA PHE A 85 -13.02 4.32 -4.62
C PHE A 85 -13.52 5.73 -4.23
N LYS A 86 -14.84 5.96 -4.27
CA LYS A 86 -15.45 7.26 -3.92
C LYS A 86 -15.51 7.47 -2.41
N SER A 87 -15.25 8.72 -2.02
CA SER A 87 -15.52 9.24 -0.68
C SER A 87 -17.02 9.44 -0.44
N ARG A 88 -17.40 9.71 0.81
CA ARG A 88 -18.83 9.86 1.22
C ARG A 88 -19.54 11.03 0.51
N ASP A 89 -18.79 12.06 0.15
CA ASP A 89 -19.20 13.21 -0.65
C ASP A 89 -19.28 12.91 -2.15
N GLY A 90 -18.93 11.70 -2.59
CA GLY A 90 -18.93 11.29 -3.99
C GLY A 90 -17.71 11.74 -4.79
N SER A 91 -16.74 12.41 -4.15
CA SER A 91 -15.46 12.80 -4.74
C SER A 91 -14.43 11.66 -4.63
N MET A 92 -13.31 11.80 -5.33
CA MET A 92 -12.16 10.92 -5.20
C MET A 92 -10.89 11.75 -5.18
N THR A 93 -10.08 11.59 -4.14
CA THR A 93 -8.76 12.23 -4.06
C THR A 93 -7.71 11.39 -4.77
N PHE A 94 -6.60 12.01 -5.17
CA PHE A 94 -5.48 11.27 -5.72
C PHE A 94 -4.95 10.20 -4.75
N GLU A 95 -4.90 10.48 -3.45
CA GLU A 95 -4.46 9.49 -2.45
C GLU A 95 -5.39 8.28 -2.40
N SER A 96 -6.71 8.50 -2.39
CA SER A 96 -7.70 7.41 -2.41
C SER A 96 -7.53 6.53 -3.65
N PHE A 97 -7.24 7.15 -4.79
CA PHE A 97 -6.95 6.46 -6.04
C PHE A 97 -5.67 5.63 -5.96
N LEU A 98 -4.56 6.20 -5.48
CA LEU A 98 -3.29 5.49 -5.30
C LEU A 98 -3.42 4.30 -4.35
N ARG A 99 -4.05 4.50 -3.18
CA ARG A 99 -4.29 3.42 -2.20
C ARG A 99 -5.13 2.30 -2.80
N GLY A 100 -6.13 2.67 -3.61
CA GLY A 100 -6.96 1.71 -4.32
C GLY A 100 -6.18 0.84 -5.29
N LEU A 101 -5.30 1.44 -6.09
CA LEU A 101 -4.47 0.72 -7.04
C LEU A 101 -3.36 -0.09 -6.35
N LYS A 102 -2.77 0.43 -5.27
CA LYS A 102 -1.83 -0.33 -4.45
C LYS A 102 -2.48 -1.57 -3.86
N TRP A 103 -3.72 -1.46 -3.40
CA TRP A 103 -4.51 -2.60 -2.94
C TRP A 103 -4.73 -3.61 -4.08
N CYS A 104 -5.06 -3.17 -5.30
CA CYS A 104 -5.17 -4.06 -6.45
C CYS A 104 -3.87 -4.81 -6.77
N GLU A 105 -2.70 -4.20 -6.53
CA GLU A 105 -1.40 -4.85 -6.68
C GLU A 105 -1.11 -5.84 -5.55
N SER A 106 -1.22 -5.41 -4.28
CA SER A 106 -0.62 -6.11 -3.13
C SER A 106 -1.46 -7.20 -2.49
N GLN A 107 -2.77 -7.23 -2.75
CA GLN A 107 -3.65 -8.19 -2.08
C GLN A 107 -3.53 -9.62 -2.62
N ASP A 108 -3.77 -10.58 -1.74
CA ASP A 108 -3.87 -11.99 -2.09
C ASP A 108 -5.14 -12.29 -2.92
N VAL A 109 -5.09 -13.42 -3.63
CA VAL A 109 -6.17 -13.89 -4.50
C VAL A 109 -7.51 -14.03 -3.77
N GLY A 110 -7.52 -14.47 -2.51
CA GLY A 110 -8.75 -14.63 -1.74
C GLY A 110 -9.41 -13.30 -1.43
N THR A 111 -8.63 -12.31 -1.01
CA THR A 111 -9.10 -10.94 -0.75
C THR A 111 -9.60 -10.27 -2.03
N LYS A 112 -8.88 -10.46 -3.14
CA LYS A 112 -9.32 -10.01 -4.48
C LYS A 112 -10.64 -10.64 -4.89
N ALA A 113 -10.80 -11.96 -4.71
CA ALA A 113 -12.03 -12.68 -5.04
C ALA A 113 -13.24 -12.15 -4.24
N ARG A 114 -13.07 -11.87 -2.93
CA ARG A 114 -14.13 -11.26 -2.11
C ARG A 114 -14.53 -9.88 -2.62
N ALA A 115 -13.56 -9.05 -2.99
CA ALA A 115 -13.86 -7.73 -3.55
C ALA A 115 -14.59 -7.82 -4.88
N ILE A 116 -14.19 -8.75 -5.77
CA ILE A 116 -14.88 -9.01 -7.04
C ILE A 116 -16.33 -9.44 -6.76
N PHE A 117 -16.57 -10.36 -5.83
CA PHE A 117 -17.92 -10.77 -5.44
C PHE A 117 -18.78 -9.56 -5.01
N LYS A 118 -18.20 -8.69 -4.18
CA LYS A 118 -18.86 -7.45 -3.75
C LYS A 118 -19.14 -6.50 -4.92
N MET A 119 -18.26 -6.40 -5.91
CA MET A 119 -18.47 -5.57 -7.10
C MET A 119 -19.56 -6.11 -8.03
N LEU A 120 -19.81 -7.42 -8.03
CA LEU A 120 -20.85 -8.05 -8.86
C LEU A 120 -22.26 -7.78 -8.34
N ASN A 121 -22.47 -7.78 -7.01
CA ASN A 121 -23.82 -7.58 -6.43
C ASN A 121 -23.85 -6.81 -5.10
N ASN A 122 -22.98 -5.82 -4.90
CA ASN A 122 -22.89 -5.04 -3.66
C ASN A 122 -22.76 -5.92 -2.39
N GLY A 123 -22.15 -7.09 -2.51
CA GLY A 123 -21.98 -8.07 -1.42
C GLY A 123 -23.19 -8.96 -1.16
N GLY A 124 -24.29 -8.81 -1.91
CA GLY A 124 -25.44 -9.69 -1.84
C GLY A 124 -25.21 -11.03 -2.57
N PRO A 125 -25.99 -12.08 -2.26
CA PRO A 125 -25.90 -13.37 -2.94
C PRO A 125 -26.12 -13.26 -4.45
N ILE A 126 -25.42 -14.07 -5.24
CA ILE A 126 -25.53 -14.08 -6.71
C ILE A 126 -26.46 -15.20 -7.13
N ASN A 127 -27.58 -14.85 -7.77
CA ASN A 127 -28.51 -15.82 -8.35
C ASN A 127 -28.25 -16.02 -9.87
N LYS A 128 -28.76 -17.12 -10.42
CA LYS A 128 -28.56 -17.46 -11.85
C LYS A 128 -29.09 -16.39 -12.81
N GLU A 129 -30.23 -15.77 -12.51
CA GLU A 129 -30.82 -14.74 -13.37
C GLU A 129 -29.94 -13.49 -13.46
N MET A 130 -29.39 -13.04 -12.33
CA MET A 130 -28.49 -11.91 -12.28
C MET A 130 -27.16 -12.23 -12.97
N PHE A 131 -26.58 -13.41 -12.74
CA PHE A 131 -25.37 -13.81 -13.43
C PHE A 131 -25.57 -13.94 -14.93
N SER A 132 -26.72 -14.44 -15.39
CA SER A 132 -27.06 -14.48 -16.81
C SER A 132 -27.09 -13.08 -17.44
N LYS A 133 -27.59 -12.07 -16.72
CA LYS A 133 -27.51 -10.65 -17.16
C LYS A 133 -26.06 -10.15 -17.24
N ILE A 134 -25.20 -10.57 -16.32
CA ILE A 134 -23.76 -10.25 -16.33
C ILE A 134 -23.08 -10.93 -17.53
N ALA A 135 -23.30 -12.22 -17.73
CA ALA A 135 -22.74 -12.99 -18.83
C ALA A 135 -23.20 -12.46 -20.20
N LYS A 136 -24.47 -12.10 -20.37
CA LYS A 136 -24.98 -11.50 -21.60
C LYS A 136 -24.31 -10.15 -21.93
N ARG A 137 -23.85 -9.40 -20.93
CA ARG A 137 -23.09 -8.16 -21.16
C ARG A 137 -21.64 -8.43 -21.57
N LEU A 138 -21.05 -9.52 -21.08
CA LEU A 138 -19.68 -9.92 -21.41
C LEU A 138 -19.59 -10.60 -22.77
N TYR A 139 -20.61 -11.39 -23.13
CA TYR A 139 -20.69 -12.15 -24.38
C TYR A 139 -21.86 -11.63 -25.23
N GLN A 140 -21.71 -10.42 -25.78
CA GLN A 140 -22.79 -9.73 -26.49
C GLN A 140 -23.24 -10.45 -27.77
N ASP A 141 -22.31 -11.17 -28.41
CA ASP A 141 -22.55 -11.88 -29.68
C ASP A 141 -23.02 -13.33 -29.48
N ASP A 142 -23.13 -13.81 -28.24
CA ASP A 142 -23.50 -15.19 -27.94
C ASP A 142 -25.02 -15.42 -27.90
N THR A 143 -25.42 -16.65 -28.22
CA THR A 143 -26.84 -17.06 -28.13
C THR A 143 -27.31 -17.14 -26.67
N GLN A 144 -28.61 -16.95 -26.45
CA GLN A 144 -29.20 -17.09 -25.10
C GLN A 144 -28.95 -18.48 -24.50
N GLU A 145 -28.89 -19.52 -25.35
CA GLU A 145 -28.59 -20.89 -24.95
C GLU A 145 -27.13 -21.06 -24.50
N ASN A 146 -26.18 -20.44 -25.21
CA ASN A 146 -24.77 -20.42 -24.80
C ASN A 146 -24.59 -19.69 -23.46
N VAL A 147 -25.22 -18.51 -23.29
CA VAL A 147 -25.17 -17.75 -22.03
C VAL A 147 -25.74 -18.57 -20.86
N LYS A 148 -26.84 -19.30 -21.09
CA LYS A 148 -27.43 -20.19 -20.10
C LYS A 148 -26.49 -21.34 -19.75
N ARG A 149 -25.87 -21.97 -20.75
CA ARG A 149 -24.88 -23.04 -20.56
C ARG A 149 -23.67 -22.56 -19.76
N ILE A 150 -23.12 -21.38 -20.09
CA ILE A 150 -22.01 -20.77 -19.35
C ILE A 150 -22.42 -20.50 -17.90
N THR A 151 -23.62 -19.97 -17.69
CA THR A 151 -24.16 -19.72 -16.34
C THR A 151 -24.27 -21.02 -15.53
N ASP A 152 -24.80 -22.10 -16.14
CA ASP A 152 -24.93 -23.39 -15.44
C ASP A 152 -23.57 -24.02 -15.11
N ILE A 153 -22.60 -23.95 -16.03
CA ILE A 153 -21.23 -24.41 -15.78
C ILE A 153 -20.59 -23.60 -14.65
N PHE A 154 -20.74 -22.27 -14.66
CA PHE A 154 -20.20 -21.39 -13.63
C PHE A 154 -20.75 -21.74 -12.24
N PHE A 155 -22.07 -21.84 -12.08
CA PHE A 155 -22.69 -22.17 -10.79
C PHE A 155 -22.29 -23.56 -10.28
N LYS A 156 -22.15 -24.53 -11.19
CA LYS A 156 -21.67 -25.87 -10.85
C LYS A 156 -20.22 -25.84 -10.37
N GLN A 157 -19.35 -25.11 -11.06
CA GLN A 157 -17.93 -25.02 -10.72
C GLN A 157 -17.71 -24.28 -9.39
N MET A 158 -18.50 -23.24 -9.14
CA MET A 158 -18.42 -22.44 -7.91
C MET A 158 -19.06 -23.12 -6.70
N GLY A 159 -19.73 -24.27 -6.88
CA GLY A 159 -20.34 -25.03 -5.79
C GLY A 159 -21.56 -24.34 -5.20
N ALA A 160 -22.38 -23.71 -6.04
CA ALA A 160 -23.60 -23.05 -5.61
C ALA A 160 -24.60 -24.02 -4.95
N ASP A 161 -25.45 -23.48 -4.09
CA ASP A 161 -26.46 -24.25 -3.38
C ASP A 161 -27.48 -24.90 -4.31
N VAL A 162 -28.22 -25.89 -3.78
CA VAL A 162 -29.34 -26.57 -4.46
C VAL A 162 -30.38 -25.57 -5.01
N LYS A 163 -30.48 -24.38 -4.39
CA LYS A 163 -31.37 -23.28 -4.80
C LYS A 163 -30.82 -22.42 -5.95
N GLY A 164 -29.60 -22.68 -6.43
CA GLY A 164 -28.97 -21.89 -7.49
C GLY A 164 -28.55 -20.48 -7.04
N VAL A 165 -28.20 -20.34 -5.76
CA VAL A 165 -27.69 -19.11 -5.14
C VAL A 165 -26.23 -19.35 -4.77
N LEU A 166 -25.40 -18.35 -5.04
CA LEU A 166 -23.97 -18.37 -4.74
C LEU A 166 -23.64 -17.30 -3.70
N GLU A 167 -23.17 -17.74 -2.54
CA GLU A 167 -22.72 -16.88 -1.45
C GLU A 167 -21.22 -16.52 -1.57
N GLU A 168 -20.76 -15.55 -0.78
CA GLU A 168 -19.38 -15.04 -0.85
C GLU A 168 -18.34 -16.16 -0.63
N GLU A 169 -18.51 -16.98 0.41
CA GLU A 169 -17.58 -18.07 0.72
C GLU A 169 -17.53 -19.13 -0.38
N GLN A 170 -18.68 -19.43 -1.00
CA GLN A 170 -18.75 -20.39 -2.10
C GLN A 170 -18.03 -19.85 -3.34
N PHE A 171 -18.25 -18.58 -3.67
CA PHE A 171 -17.54 -17.91 -4.75
C PHE A 171 -16.03 -17.91 -4.53
N VAL A 172 -15.56 -17.51 -3.34
CA VAL A 172 -14.12 -17.47 -3.02
C VAL A 172 -13.49 -18.86 -3.10
N ASN A 173 -14.15 -19.87 -2.55
CA ASN A 173 -13.67 -21.24 -2.60
C ASN A 173 -13.70 -21.82 -4.02
N GLY A 174 -14.71 -21.45 -4.81
CA GLY A 174 -14.81 -21.82 -6.23
C GLY A 174 -13.69 -21.19 -7.07
N VAL A 175 -13.41 -19.91 -6.86
CA VAL A 175 -12.30 -19.21 -7.53
C VAL A 175 -10.96 -19.84 -7.20
N LYS A 176 -10.71 -20.20 -5.92
CA LYS A 176 -9.48 -20.88 -5.50
C LYS A 176 -9.27 -22.28 -6.12
N LYS A 177 -10.34 -22.90 -6.64
CA LYS A 177 -10.27 -24.20 -7.35
C LYS A 177 -9.94 -24.06 -8.84
N LEU A 178 -9.92 -22.84 -9.39
CA LEU A 178 -9.53 -22.61 -10.77
C LEU A 178 -8.02 -22.86 -10.98
N PRO A 179 -7.58 -23.16 -12.21
CA PRO A 179 -6.16 -23.31 -12.51
C PRO A 179 -5.36 -22.10 -12.04
N ARG A 180 -4.37 -22.35 -11.19
CA ARG A 180 -3.64 -21.31 -10.46
C ARG A 180 -2.94 -20.34 -11.41
N ASP A 181 -2.25 -20.84 -12.42
CA ASP A 181 -1.49 -20.02 -13.37
C ASP A 181 -2.40 -19.05 -14.14
N THR A 182 -3.58 -19.52 -14.57
CA THR A 182 -4.58 -18.68 -15.25
C THR A 182 -5.17 -17.64 -14.30
N LEU A 183 -5.48 -18.04 -13.07
CA LEU A 183 -6.06 -17.16 -12.07
C LEU A 183 -5.08 -16.06 -11.65
N GLU A 184 -3.83 -16.43 -11.38
CA GLU A 184 -2.77 -15.49 -11.05
C GLU A 184 -2.52 -14.54 -12.22
N SER A 185 -2.44 -15.03 -13.46
CA SER A 185 -2.28 -14.17 -14.64
C SER A 185 -3.42 -13.15 -14.81
N ILE A 186 -4.67 -13.55 -14.59
CA ILE A 186 -5.84 -12.66 -14.73
C ILE A 186 -5.93 -11.64 -13.59
N LEU A 187 -5.58 -12.05 -12.36
CA LEU A 187 -5.64 -11.20 -11.16
C LEU A 187 -4.34 -10.43 -10.90
N ASN A 188 -3.31 -10.65 -11.70
CA ASN A 188 -2.06 -9.93 -11.60
C ASN A 188 -2.27 -8.52 -12.14
N PHE A 189 -2.11 -7.54 -11.26
CA PHE A 189 -2.25 -6.13 -11.59
C PHE A 189 -0.94 -5.45 -11.25
N HIS A 190 -0.29 -4.88 -12.25
CA HIS A 190 0.93 -4.10 -12.10
C HIS A 190 0.69 -2.66 -12.52
N ILE A 191 1.06 -1.73 -11.64
CA ILE A 191 0.91 -0.29 -11.88
C ILE A 191 1.88 0.16 -12.98
N LEU A 192 3.10 -0.37 -12.96
CA LEU A 192 4.07 -0.28 -14.05
C LEU A 192 4.09 -1.59 -14.84
N PRO A 193 4.07 -1.54 -16.19
CA PRO A 193 4.37 -2.70 -17.02
C PRO A 193 5.71 -3.32 -16.60
N GLU A 194 5.77 -4.66 -16.61
CA GLU A 194 6.93 -5.41 -16.12
C GLU A 194 8.24 -4.97 -16.81
N GLU A 195 8.19 -4.62 -18.11
CA GLU A 195 9.37 -4.17 -18.85
C GLU A 195 9.92 -2.83 -18.33
N THR A 196 9.02 -1.92 -17.96
CA THR A 196 9.37 -0.63 -17.34
C THR A 196 9.88 -0.79 -15.91
N ARG A 197 9.34 -1.76 -15.17
CA ARG A 197 9.73 -2.01 -13.78
C ARG A 197 11.20 -2.44 -13.69
N ASP A 198 11.61 -3.37 -14.55
CA ASP A 198 13.01 -3.81 -14.66
C ASP A 198 13.94 -2.68 -15.12
N GLY A 199 13.46 -1.78 -15.98
CA GLY A 199 14.18 -0.60 -16.41
C GLY A 199 14.37 0.45 -15.31
N VAL A 200 13.34 0.69 -14.48
CA VAL A 200 13.41 1.63 -13.36
C VAL A 200 14.32 1.09 -12.26
N TYR A 201 14.22 -0.19 -11.88
CA TYR A 201 15.13 -0.79 -10.90
C TYR A 201 16.60 -0.83 -11.35
N LYS A 202 16.88 -0.94 -12.66
CA LYS A 202 18.24 -0.88 -13.21
C LYS A 202 18.79 0.55 -13.36
N ASN A 203 17.93 1.55 -13.43
CA ASN A 203 18.30 2.94 -13.72
C ASN A 203 18.13 3.91 -12.55
N LEU A 204 17.70 3.43 -11.37
CA LEU A 204 17.75 4.21 -10.13
C LEU A 204 19.23 4.57 -9.80
N PRO A 205 19.57 5.87 -9.69
CA PRO A 205 20.92 6.31 -9.32
C PRO A 205 21.35 5.82 -7.93
N GLU A 206 20.40 5.52 -7.05
CA GLU A 206 20.66 5.01 -5.68
C GLU A 206 21.27 3.60 -5.64
N PHE A 207 21.21 2.84 -6.73
CA PHE A 207 21.82 1.50 -6.83
C PHE A 207 23.04 1.43 -7.75
N LYS A 208 23.37 2.52 -8.46
CA LYS A 208 24.67 2.66 -9.11
C LYS A 208 25.63 3.35 -8.14
N GLY A 209 25.96 2.61 -7.08
CA GLY A 209 27.17 2.89 -6.33
C GLY A 209 28.35 2.74 -7.29
N GLU A 210 28.85 3.86 -7.79
CA GLU A 210 30.20 3.96 -8.33
C GLU A 210 31.18 3.62 -7.21
N ASN A 211 31.45 2.33 -7.06
CA ASN A 211 32.72 1.85 -6.55
C ASN A 211 33.15 0.71 -7.46
N ASN A 212 33.95 1.08 -8.45
CA ASN A 212 34.78 0.15 -9.21
C ASN A 212 35.70 -0.58 -8.22
N ASN A 213 35.27 -1.75 -7.76
CA ASN A 213 36.17 -2.86 -7.54
C ASN A 213 35.44 -4.17 -7.76
N SER A 214 35.85 -4.83 -8.83
CA SER A 214 35.49 -6.18 -9.22
C SER A 214 35.63 -7.18 -8.07
N ILE A 215 34.53 -7.73 -7.57
CA ILE A 215 34.53 -9.08 -7.00
C ILE A 215 33.34 -9.86 -7.55
N SER A 216 33.70 -10.99 -8.12
CA SER A 216 32.93 -11.98 -8.85
C SER A 216 31.61 -12.38 -8.21
N ARG A 217 30.65 -12.70 -9.08
CA ARG A 217 29.53 -13.60 -8.82
C ARG A 217 30.01 -14.78 -7.97
N LEU A 218 29.44 -14.95 -6.78
CA LEU A 218 29.49 -16.24 -6.08
C LEU A 218 28.08 -16.69 -5.75
N SER A 219 27.78 -17.81 -6.36
CA SER A 219 26.64 -18.69 -6.19
C SER A 219 26.36 -19.00 -4.72
N MET A 220 25.08 -19.11 -4.38
CA MET A 220 24.62 -19.81 -3.18
C MET A 220 25.11 -21.28 -3.19
N PRO A 221 25.57 -21.81 -2.05
CA PRO A 221 25.36 -23.21 -1.75
C PRO A 221 24.63 -23.39 -0.41
N THR A 222 23.63 -24.25 -0.44
CA THR A 222 22.93 -24.86 0.69
C THR A 222 23.82 -25.90 1.41
N PRO A 223 23.40 -26.48 2.56
CA PRO A 223 24.06 -26.35 3.85
C PRO A 223 24.94 -27.56 4.22
N LEU A 224 26.02 -27.35 4.98
CA LEU A 224 26.66 -28.41 5.76
C LEU A 224 27.17 -27.89 7.11
N GLN A 225 26.98 -28.72 8.13
CA GLN A 225 27.23 -28.53 9.56
C GLN A 225 28.70 -28.18 9.88
N GLY A 226 28.91 -27.33 10.89
CA GLY A 226 30.21 -27.16 11.55
C GLY A 226 30.23 -26.02 12.55
N HIS A 227 30.38 -26.34 13.84
CA HIS A 227 30.43 -25.41 14.96
C HIS A 227 31.68 -24.51 14.91
N ARG A 228 31.51 -23.18 14.89
CA ARG A 228 32.48 -22.18 15.40
C ARG A 228 31.76 -20.91 15.90
N PRO A 229 32.33 -20.20 16.89
CA PRO A 229 31.61 -19.23 17.70
C PRO A 229 31.35 -17.92 16.94
N VAL A 230 30.12 -17.43 17.08
CA VAL A 230 29.60 -16.21 16.46
C VAL A 230 30.35 -15.00 17.02
N THR A 231 31.18 -14.38 16.20
CA THR A 231 31.62 -13.00 16.41
C THR A 231 30.45 -12.10 16.02
N MET A 232 29.81 -11.47 17.02
CA MET A 232 28.64 -10.62 16.80
C MET A 232 29.01 -9.44 15.89
N SER A 233 28.19 -9.24 14.87
CA SER A 233 28.27 -8.09 13.97
C SER A 233 28.05 -6.79 14.76
N PRO A 234 28.82 -5.71 14.51
CA PRO A 234 28.68 -4.42 15.20
C PRO A 234 27.29 -3.78 15.08
N PHE A 235 26.46 -4.23 14.13
CA PHE A 235 25.10 -3.75 13.88
C PHE A 235 24.06 -4.21 14.92
N ASP A 236 24.41 -5.17 15.79
CA ASP A 236 23.51 -5.72 16.80
C ASP A 236 23.54 -4.98 18.15
N LYS A 237 24.33 -3.90 18.27
CA LYS A 237 24.46 -3.16 19.54
C LYS A 237 23.36 -2.13 19.74
N ILE A 238 22.90 -2.00 20.98
CA ILE A 238 21.97 -0.95 21.44
C ILE A 238 22.73 0.40 21.44
N PRO A 239 22.17 1.48 20.87
CA PRO A 239 22.79 2.80 20.90
C PRO A 239 23.06 3.28 22.33
N SER A 240 24.25 3.84 22.55
CA SER A 240 24.55 4.52 23.81
C SER A 240 23.81 5.86 23.88
N ASP A 241 23.56 6.34 25.10
CA ASP A 241 22.84 7.62 25.30
C ASP A 241 23.61 8.81 24.73
N GLY A 242 24.94 8.70 24.64
CA GLY A 242 25.79 9.68 23.95
C GLY A 242 25.46 9.78 22.47
N VAL A 243 25.34 8.64 21.78
CA VAL A 243 24.98 8.60 20.35
C VAL A 243 23.55 9.09 20.13
N LEU A 244 22.59 8.72 21.00
CA LEU A 244 21.21 9.23 20.91
C LEU A 244 21.15 10.75 21.06
N ARG A 245 21.99 11.33 21.92
CA ARG A 245 22.09 12.79 22.10
C ARG A 245 22.66 13.48 20.87
N GLU A 246 23.68 12.91 20.22
CA GLU A 246 24.24 13.46 18.98
C GLU A 246 23.26 13.37 17.81
N VAL A 247 22.53 12.26 17.70
CA VAL A 247 21.45 12.11 16.71
C VAL A 247 20.35 13.13 16.97
N ALA A 248 19.90 13.29 18.23
CA ALA A 248 18.89 14.27 18.60
C ALA A 248 19.32 15.72 18.24
N GLU A 249 20.59 16.07 18.50
CA GLU A 249 21.15 17.37 18.12
C GLU A 249 21.12 17.62 16.61
N LYS A 250 21.25 16.58 15.78
CA LYS A 250 21.19 16.74 14.33
C LYS A 250 19.77 16.89 13.79
N ILE A 251 18.79 16.23 14.41
CA ILE A 251 17.45 16.10 13.83
C ILE A 251 16.40 17.01 14.45
N HIS A 252 16.66 17.62 15.61
CA HIS A 252 15.63 18.37 16.35
C HIS A 252 15.04 19.60 15.65
N ARG A 253 15.67 20.09 14.59
CA ARG A 253 15.17 21.20 13.74
C ARG A 253 14.47 20.71 12.47
N ARG A 254 14.45 19.40 12.24
CA ARG A 254 13.83 18.73 11.10
C ARG A 254 12.52 18.08 11.54
N ASP A 255 11.86 17.41 10.60
CA ASP A 255 10.60 16.69 10.83
C ASP A 255 10.85 15.36 11.57
N TRP A 256 11.25 15.45 12.85
CA TRP A 256 11.54 14.30 13.70
C TRP A 256 10.30 13.49 14.08
N ASP A 257 9.10 14.04 13.85
CA ASP A 257 7.83 13.31 13.98
C ASP A 257 7.82 12.07 13.06
N MET A 258 8.45 12.16 11.87
CA MET A 258 8.58 11.00 10.97
C MET A 258 9.43 9.89 11.58
N VAL A 259 10.50 10.25 12.31
CA VAL A 259 11.33 9.28 13.02
C VAL A 259 10.56 8.66 14.18
N ALA A 260 9.82 9.47 14.95
CA ALA A 260 8.96 8.99 16.03
C ALA A 260 7.91 7.98 15.51
N ASN A 261 7.27 8.27 14.38
CA ASN A 261 6.30 7.36 13.75
C ASN A 261 6.95 6.03 13.33
N ARG A 262 8.16 6.06 12.76
CA ARG A 262 8.90 4.85 12.36
C ARG A 262 9.36 4.03 13.56
N LEU A 263 9.59 4.68 14.69
CA LEU A 263 9.84 4.03 15.98
C LEU A 263 8.56 3.65 16.70
N GLY A 264 7.38 3.77 16.08
CA GLY A 264 6.10 3.30 16.63
C GLY A 264 5.52 4.20 17.72
N PHE A 265 5.88 5.48 17.76
CA PHE A 265 5.18 6.50 18.55
C PHE A 265 4.00 7.05 17.77
N PHE A 266 2.94 7.40 18.50
CA PHE A 266 1.73 7.99 17.94
C PHE A 266 1.69 9.50 18.17
N THR A 267 0.78 10.19 17.50
CA THR A 267 0.58 11.64 17.64
C THR A 267 0.40 12.08 19.09
N ASN A 268 -0.30 11.29 19.90
CA ASN A 268 -0.51 11.60 21.32
C ASN A 268 0.81 11.58 22.11
N ASP A 269 1.74 10.70 21.75
CA ASP A 269 3.06 10.61 22.39
C ASP A 269 3.92 11.81 21.99
N VAL A 270 3.93 12.15 20.70
CA VAL A 270 4.64 13.34 20.17
C VAL A 270 4.11 14.64 20.79
N GLU A 271 2.80 14.80 20.90
CA GLU A 271 2.17 15.94 21.57
C GLU A 271 2.47 15.95 23.08
N ASN A 272 2.61 14.79 23.72
CA ASN A 272 3.03 14.70 25.11
C ASN A 272 4.46 15.22 25.29
N TYR A 273 5.41 14.82 24.43
CA TYR A 273 6.77 15.34 24.47
C TYR A 273 6.82 16.87 24.27
N ARG A 274 6.01 17.40 23.35
CA ARG A 274 5.89 18.86 23.13
C ARG A 274 5.33 19.60 24.34
N LYS A 275 4.41 19.00 25.09
CA LYS A 275 3.85 19.56 26.32
C LYS A 275 4.84 19.51 27.48
N ILE A 276 5.61 18.43 27.61
CA ILE A 276 6.59 18.25 28.68
C ILE A 276 7.80 19.17 28.48
N TYR A 277 8.25 19.35 27.23
CA TYR A 277 9.41 20.18 26.89
C TYR A 277 9.04 21.31 25.92
N PRO A 278 8.23 22.31 26.33
CA PRO A 278 7.77 23.37 25.44
C PRO A 278 8.94 24.22 24.94
N GLY A 279 9.00 24.42 23.61
CA GLY A 279 10.04 25.23 22.96
C GLY A 279 11.45 24.60 22.90
N ASN A 280 11.65 23.42 23.49
CA ASN A 280 12.92 22.71 23.45
C ASN A 280 12.81 21.42 22.62
N SER A 281 12.82 21.56 21.29
CA SER A 281 12.67 20.41 20.37
C SER A 281 13.79 19.38 20.51
N LYS A 282 14.97 19.78 20.98
CA LYS A 282 16.08 18.87 21.25
C LYS A 282 15.74 17.90 22.37
N GLU A 283 15.22 18.42 23.49
CA GLU A 283 14.85 17.57 24.62
C GLU A 283 13.62 16.71 24.30
N GLN A 284 12.70 17.22 23.46
CA GLN A 284 11.57 16.42 22.93
C GLN A 284 12.06 15.17 22.18
N VAL A 285 13.01 15.33 21.25
CA VAL A 285 13.58 14.22 20.47
C VAL A 285 14.40 13.28 21.35
N LEU A 286 15.22 13.84 22.24
CA LEU A 286 16.07 13.05 23.11
C LEU A 286 15.24 12.17 24.05
N GLU A 287 14.17 12.71 24.62
CA GLU A 287 13.29 11.94 25.49
C GLU A 287 12.53 10.84 24.71
N MET A 288 12.07 11.14 23.50
CA MET A 288 11.48 10.14 22.61
C MET A 288 12.44 8.99 22.31
N PHE A 289 13.74 9.25 22.11
CA PHE A 289 14.73 8.18 21.94
C PHE A 289 15.02 7.40 23.23
N LYS A 290 14.99 8.04 24.41
CA LYS A 290 15.12 7.32 25.68
C LYS A 290 13.92 6.41 25.92
N ASP A 291 12.71 6.91 25.66
CA ASP A 291 11.47 6.14 25.77
C ASP A 291 11.45 4.97 24.79
N TRP A 292 11.94 5.18 23.57
CA TRP A 292 12.08 4.12 22.58
C TRP A 292 13.00 3.01 23.09
N LYS A 293 14.18 3.40 23.57
CA LYS A 293 15.18 2.48 24.13
C LYS A 293 14.65 1.74 25.37
N ALA A 294 13.91 2.43 26.23
CA ALA A 294 13.31 1.84 27.42
C ALA A 294 12.19 0.85 27.08
N ARG A 295 11.35 1.19 26.10
CA ARG A 295 10.22 0.37 25.64
C ARG A 295 10.67 -0.90 24.91
N ASP A 296 11.63 -0.77 24.00
CA ASP A 296 12.03 -1.85 23.10
C ASP A 296 13.24 -2.65 23.65
N GLY A 297 13.95 -2.13 24.67
CA GLY A 297 15.00 -2.84 25.41
C GLY A 297 16.08 -3.43 24.52
N GLN A 298 16.19 -4.77 24.49
CA GLN A 298 17.18 -5.49 23.68
C GLN A 298 16.89 -5.46 22.16
N GLN A 299 15.69 -5.03 21.77
CA GLN A 299 15.30 -4.83 20.37
C GLN A 299 15.58 -3.40 19.86
N ALA A 300 15.94 -2.47 20.76
CA ALA A 300 16.34 -1.11 20.42
C ALA A 300 17.76 -1.06 19.81
N ARG A 301 17.97 -1.77 18.69
CA ARG A 301 19.27 -1.90 18.04
C ARG A 301 19.58 -0.67 17.17
N SER A 302 20.87 -0.39 17.02
CA SER A 302 21.35 0.73 16.20
C SER A 302 20.85 0.65 14.75
N GLN A 303 20.70 -0.56 14.22
CA GLN A 303 20.12 -0.80 12.88
C GLN A 303 18.65 -0.33 12.75
N VAL A 304 17.85 -0.49 13.80
CA VAL A 304 16.43 -0.09 13.79
C VAL A 304 16.33 1.43 13.73
N LEU A 305 17.11 2.13 14.56
CA LEU A 305 17.18 3.59 14.55
C LEU A 305 17.80 4.13 13.26
N GLU A 306 18.86 3.50 12.76
CA GLU A 306 19.50 3.88 11.50
C GLU A 306 18.50 3.79 10.33
N ARG A 307 17.76 2.69 10.23
CA ARG A 307 16.71 2.53 9.22
C ARG A 307 15.62 3.58 9.38
N ALA A 308 15.13 3.80 10.60
CA ALA A 308 14.10 4.82 10.86
C ALA A 308 14.57 6.23 10.44
N LEU A 309 15.84 6.57 10.67
CA LEU A 309 16.43 7.84 10.25
C LEU A 309 16.60 7.94 8.74
N ARG A 310 17.06 6.88 8.06
CA ARG A 310 17.18 6.84 6.60
C ARG A 310 15.81 6.95 5.92
N ASP A 311 14.82 6.22 6.42
CA ASP A 311 13.45 6.23 5.93
C ASP A 311 12.76 7.59 6.13
N ALA A 312 13.22 8.37 7.12
CA ALA A 312 12.81 9.75 7.35
C ALA A 312 13.66 10.79 6.58
N GLY A 313 14.56 10.36 5.69
CA GLY A 313 15.42 11.24 4.89
C GLY A 313 16.57 11.88 5.68
N MET A 314 16.88 11.40 6.88
CA MET A 314 17.92 11.92 7.79
C MET A 314 19.20 11.08 7.72
N VAL A 315 19.68 10.83 6.50
CA VAL A 315 20.82 9.94 6.21
C VAL A 315 22.11 10.41 6.90
N ASP A 316 22.32 11.72 7.01
CA ASP A 316 23.47 12.32 7.69
C ASP A 316 23.47 12.12 9.22
N ALA A 317 22.29 11.92 9.81
CA ALA A 317 22.14 11.54 11.21
C ALA A 317 22.27 10.03 11.39
N SER A 318 21.82 9.23 10.41
CA SER A 318 21.95 7.78 10.45
C SER A 318 23.41 7.30 10.39
N LEU A 319 24.30 8.07 9.74
CA LEU A 319 25.74 7.78 9.70
C LEU A 319 26.41 7.83 11.08
N LEU A 320 25.82 8.49 12.08
CA LEU A 320 26.33 8.50 13.45
C LEU A 320 26.14 7.15 14.18
N LEU A 321 25.31 6.26 13.61
CA LEU A 321 25.01 4.94 14.17
C LEU A 321 25.84 3.81 13.52
N VAL A 322 26.64 4.13 12.49
CA VAL A 322 27.53 3.18 11.82
C VAL A 322 28.91 3.22 12.53
N PRO A 323 29.53 2.07 12.86
CA PRO A 323 30.88 2.07 13.42
C PRO A 323 31.87 2.64 12.40
N GLN A 324 32.76 3.55 12.84
CA GLN A 324 33.93 3.97 12.07
C GLN A 324 35.03 2.91 12.10
#